data_AF-A0A8C5G1K7-F1
#
_entry.id   AF-A0A8C5G1K7-F1
#
_cell.length_a   1.000
_cell.length_b   1.000
_cell.length_c   1.000
_cell.angle_alpha   90.00
_cell.angle_beta   90.00
_cell.angle_gamma   90.00
#
_symmetry.space_group_name_H-M   'P 1'
#
loop_
_entity.id
_entity.type
_entity.pdbx_description
1 polymer ?
#
loop_
_entity_poly.entity_id
_entity_poly.type
_entity_poly.pdbx_seq_one_letter_code
_entity_poly.pdbx_strand_id
1 'polypeptide(L)' 'MLTMPRPLWTVARRAAPLLRGHTITQRANVYSAPPKEKIGAMETVFALGVFAVTILGPSGWILAHLEDYKNKE' A
#
# COMPACT_ATOMS: atom_id res chain seq x y z
N MET A 1 -36.90 31.35 -10.79
CA MET A 1 -36.63 30.50 -11.97
C MET A 1 -35.69 31.26 -12.90
N LEU A 2 -34.37 31.02 -12.80
CA LEU A 2 -33.37 31.68 -13.65
C LEU A 2 -33.13 30.80 -14.88
N THR A 3 -33.54 31.27 -16.05
CA THR A 3 -33.40 30.56 -17.34
C THR A 3 -31.97 30.67 -17.85
N MET A 4 -31.14 29.67 -17.58
CA MET A 4 -29.79 29.61 -18.15
C MET A 4 -29.87 29.10 -19.61
N PRO A 5 -29.20 29.76 -20.58
CA PRO A 5 -29.32 29.43 -21.99
C PRO A 5 -28.75 28.04 -22.32
N ARG A 6 -29.51 27.25 -23.09
CA ARG A 6 -29.26 25.84 -23.46
C ARG A 6 -27.88 25.49 -24.06
N PRO A 7 -27.13 26.34 -24.81
CA PRO A 7 -25.84 25.92 -25.37
C PRO A 7 -24.74 25.73 -24.31
N LEU A 8 -24.86 26.42 -23.17
CA LEU A 8 -23.87 26.34 -22.07
C LEU A 8 -23.84 24.95 -21.44
N TRP A 9 -24.99 24.30 -21.35
CA TRP A 9 -25.12 22.97 -20.77
C TRP A 9 -24.45 21.89 -21.63
N THR A 10 -24.49 22.04 -22.96
CA THR A 10 -23.86 21.08 -23.87
C THR A 10 -22.34 21.12 -23.75
N VAL A 11 -21.76 22.33 -23.63
CA VAL A 11 -20.32 22.52 -23.44
C VAL A 11 -19.88 22.05 -22.06
N ALA A 12 -20.61 22.43 -21.00
CA ALA A 12 -20.33 22.00 -19.64
C ALA A 12 -20.38 20.46 -19.49
N ARG A 13 -21.33 19.79 -20.16
CA ARG A 13 -21.44 18.33 -20.15
C ARG A 13 -20.30 17.60 -20.84
N ARG A 14 -19.72 18.19 -21.89
CA ARG A 14 -18.58 17.59 -22.61
C ARG A 14 -17.25 17.85 -21.92
N ALA A 15 -17.12 18.93 -21.15
CA ALA A 15 -15.95 19.21 -20.32
C ALA A 15 -15.99 18.47 -18.96
N ALA A 16 -17.16 18.05 -18.50
CA ALA A 16 -17.34 17.37 -17.22
C ALA A 16 -16.53 16.06 -17.04
N PRO A 17 -16.33 15.18 -18.05
CA PRO A 17 -15.48 14.00 -17.92
C PRO A 17 -13.99 14.34 -17.80
N LEU A 18 -13.56 15.47 -18.35
CA LEU A 18 -12.16 15.93 -18.33
C LEU A 18 -11.80 16.56 -16.98
N LEU A 19 -12.77 17.19 -16.31
CA LEU A 19 -12.65 17.73 -14.95
C LEU A 19 -13.01 16.71 -13.86
N ARG A 20 -13.66 15.60 -14.22
CA ARG A 20 -13.74 14.40 -13.38
C ARG A 20 -12.33 13.85 -13.30
N GLY A 21 -11.55 14.39 -12.37
CA GLY A 21 -10.22 13.90 -12.02
C GLY A 21 -10.26 12.38 -11.96
N HIS A 22 -9.17 11.79 -12.47
CA HIS A 22 -8.89 10.38 -12.73
C HIS A 22 -9.20 9.46 -11.52
N THR A 23 -10.46 9.44 -11.13
CA THR A 23 -11.07 8.56 -10.16
C THR A 23 -11.85 7.57 -10.99
N ILE A 24 -11.13 6.90 -11.89
CA ILE A 24 -11.45 5.52 -12.21
C ILE A 24 -11.29 4.81 -10.87
N THR A 25 -12.35 4.87 -10.07
CA THR A 25 -12.50 4.01 -8.91
C THR A 25 -12.62 2.65 -9.52
N GLN A 26 -11.47 1.97 -9.65
CA GLN A 26 -11.39 0.59 -10.07
C GLN A 26 -12.20 -0.20 -9.04
N ARG A 27 -13.51 -0.29 -9.25
CA ARG A 27 -14.42 -1.15 -8.49
C ARG A 27 -14.22 -2.57 -8.99
N ALA A 28 -12.97 -3.04 -8.92
CA ALA A 28 -12.71 -4.45 -8.89
C ALA A 28 -13.25 -4.92 -7.54
N ASN A 29 -14.42 -5.55 -7.55
CA ASN A 29 -14.92 -6.24 -6.38
C ASN A 29 -14.04 -7.49 -6.20
N VAL A 30 -12.90 -7.31 -5.53
CA VAL A 30 -11.99 -8.40 -5.22
C VAL A 30 -12.56 -9.13 -4.02
N TYR A 31 -13.35 -10.16 -4.31
CA TYR A 31 -13.83 -11.10 -3.32
C TYR A 31 -12.86 -12.27 -3.23
N SER A 32 -12.31 -12.51 -2.05
CA SER A 32 -11.52 -13.71 -1.77
C SER A 32 -12.40 -14.80 -1.19
N ALA A 33 -12.16 -16.04 -1.59
CA ALA A 33 -12.73 -17.20 -0.91
C ALA A 33 -12.24 -17.27 0.55
N PRO A 34 -12.99 -17.91 1.45
CA PRO A 34 -12.55 -18.12 2.83
C PRO A 34 -11.15 -18.78 2.90
N PRO A 35 -10.35 -18.48 3.94
CA PRO A 35 -9.05 -19.11 4.12
C PRO A 35 -9.18 -20.63 4.17
N LYS A 36 -8.37 -21.35 3.39
CA LYS A 36 -8.28 -22.82 3.48
C LYS A 36 -7.75 -23.24 4.85
N GLU A 37 -6.76 -22.51 5.34
CA GLU A 37 -6.20 -22.63 6.68
C GLU A 37 -6.24 -21.27 7.35
N LYS A 38 -6.63 -21.25 8.63
CA LYS A 38 -6.71 -20.02 9.41
C LYS A 38 -5.40 -19.83 10.16
N ILE A 39 -4.61 -18.86 9.73
CA ILE A 39 -3.42 -18.45 10.48
C ILE A 39 -3.88 -17.67 11.70
N GLY A 40 -3.56 -18.19 12.89
CA GLY A 40 -3.88 -17.56 14.16
C GLY A 40 -3.01 -16.33 14.46
N ALA A 41 -3.41 -15.56 15.48
CA ALA A 41 -2.63 -14.41 15.94
C ALA A 41 -1.22 -14.82 16.38
N MET A 42 -1.09 -15.96 17.08
CA MET A 42 0.21 -16.46 17.55
C MET A 42 1.14 -16.84 16.39
N GLU A 43 0.64 -17.54 15.38
CA GLU A 43 1.41 -17.92 14.19
C GLU A 43 1.84 -16.68 13.40
N THR A 44 0.96 -15.69 13.28
CA THR A 44 1.25 -14.43 12.59
C THR A 44 2.36 -13.65 13.30
N VAL A 45 2.27 -13.50 14.62
CA VAL A 45 3.29 -12.80 15.43
C VAL A 45 4.62 -13.54 15.37
N PHE A 46 4.59 -14.88 15.46
CA PHE A 46 5.80 -15.68 15.34
C PHE A 46 6.45 -15.51 13.96
N ALA A 47 5.69 -15.64 12.87
CA ALA A 47 6.19 -15.49 11.51
C ALA A 47 6.78 -14.09 11.27
N LEU A 48 6.09 -13.05 11.73
CA LEU A 48 6.58 -11.67 11.62
C LEU A 48 7.84 -11.44 12.45
N GLY A 49 7.90 -11.99 13.66
CA GLY A 49 9.07 -11.93 14.53
C GLY A 49 10.28 -12.64 13.92
N VAL A 50 10.09 -13.85 13.41
CA VAL A 50 11.16 -14.61 12.72
C VAL A 50 11.63 -13.87 11.48
N PHE A 51 10.71 -13.32 10.68
CA PHE A 51 11.06 -12.52 9.51
C PHE A 51 11.91 -11.30 9.89
N ALA A 52 11.51 -10.56 10.92
CA ALA A 52 12.27 -9.42 11.42
C ALA A 52 13.65 -9.84 11.92
N VAL A 53 13.75 -10.87 12.77
CA VAL A 53 15.03 -11.36 13.33
C VAL A 53 15.95 -11.88 12.23
N THR A 54 15.41 -12.47 11.16
CA THR A 54 16.22 -12.98 10.04
C THR A 54 16.93 -11.85 9.29
N ILE A 55 16.31 -10.66 9.20
CA ILE A 55 16.93 -9.48 8.56
C ILE A 55 17.79 -8.71 9.55
N LEU A 56 17.25 -8.43 10.74
CA LEU A 56 17.91 -7.60 11.74
C LEU A 56 19.04 -8.34 12.48
N GLY A 57 18.98 -9.66 12.59
CA GLY A 57 20.01 -10.49 13.22
C GLY A 57 21.39 -10.31 12.57
N PRO A 58 21.56 -10.63 11.27
CA PRO A 58 22.84 -10.43 10.61
C PRO A 58 23.23 -8.95 10.55
N SER A 59 22.27 -8.06 10.33
CA SER A 59 22.52 -6.62 10.30
C SER A 59 23.03 -6.09 11.65
N GLY A 60 22.44 -6.54 12.74
CA GLY A 60 22.82 -6.18 14.11
C GLY A 60 24.18 -6.74 14.49
N TRP A 61 24.49 -7.97 14.08
CA TRP A 61 25.82 -8.55 14.27
C TRP A 61 26.91 -7.73 13.59
N ILE A 62 26.71 -7.38 12.31
CA ILE A 62 27.66 -6.59 11.54
C ILE A 62 27.87 -5.21 12.18
N LEU A 63 26.78 -4.57 12.62
CA LEU A 63 26.84 -3.25 13.25
C LEU A 63 27.56 -3.29 14.61
N ALA A 64 27.35 -4.35 15.39
CA ALA A 64 28.00 -4.54 16.69
C ALA A 64 29.52 -4.74 16.56
N HIS A 65 29.99 -5.35 15.47
CA HIS A 65 31.42 -5.61 15.22
C HIS A 65 32.12 -4.51 14.42
N LEU A 66 31.51 -3.33 14.25
CA LEU A 66 32.13 -2.23 13.50
C LEU A 66 33.46 -1.76 14.12
N GLU A 67 33.57 -1.77 15.44
CA GLU A 67 34.80 -1.35 16.13
C GLU A 67 35.94 -2.34 15.92
N ASP A 68 35.63 -3.64 15.95
CA ASP A 68 36.58 -4.72 15.64
C ASP A 68 37.03 -4.67 14.16
N TYR A 69 36.15 -4.24 13.25
CA TYR A 69 36.52 -4.04 11.85
C TYR A 69 37.38 -2.80 11.61
N LYS A 70 37.26 -1.78 12.46
CA LYS A 70 37.99 -0.51 12.36
C LYS A 70 39.41 -0.62 12.93
N ASN A 71 39.56 -1.28 14.07
CA ASN A 71 40.84 -1.50 14.73
C ASN A 71 41.34 -2.92 14.47
N LYS A 72 41.36 -3.33 13.19
CA LYS A 72 42.09 -4.53 12.80
C LYS A 72 43.56 -4.26 13.10
N GLU A 73 44.10 -4.99 14.07
CA GLU A 73 45.56 -5.07 14.30
C GLU A 73 46.31 -5.28 12.99
#